data_AF-A0A376RP31-F1
#
_entry.id   AF-A0A376RP31-F1
#
_cell.length_a   1.000
_cell.length_b   1.000
_cell.length_c   1.000
_cell.angle_alpha   90.00
_cell.angle_beta   90.00
_cell.angle_gamma   90.00
#
_symmetry.space_group_name_H-M   'P 1'
#
loop_
_entity.id
_entity.type
_entity.pdbx_description
1 polymer ?
#
loop_
_entity_poly.entity_id
_entity_poly.type
_entity_poly.pdbx_seq_one_letter_code
_entity_poly.pdbx_strand_id
1 'polypeptide(L)' 'MVKPGINLREIGAGDSEVCPKQKASPVVREYCGHGIGRGFHEEPQVLHYDSP' A
#
# COMPACT_ATOMS: atom_id res chain seq x y z
N MET A 1 7.78 3.57 5.31
CA MET A 1 7.90 5.05 5.40
C MET A 1 8.38 5.62 4.07
N VAL A 2 7.82 6.73 3.59
CA VAL A 2 8.05 7.31 2.25
C VAL A 2 9.35 8.13 2.19
N LYS A 3 10.22 7.83 1.21
CA LYS A 3 11.46 8.58 0.90
C LYS A 3 11.90 8.31 -0.56
N PRO A 4 12.72 9.16 -1.19
CA PRO A 4 13.22 8.92 -2.55
C PRO A 4 13.95 7.57 -2.68
N GLY A 5 13.72 6.87 -3.80
CA GLY A 5 14.41 5.63 -4.15
C GLY A 5 13.85 4.35 -3.53
N ILE A 6 12.78 4.41 -2.72
CA ILE A 6 12.15 3.19 -2.20
C ILE A 6 11.27 2.52 -3.25
N ASN A 7 11.06 1.22 -3.06
CA ASN A 7 10.02 0.52 -3.78
C ASN A 7 8.66 0.68 -3.06
N LEU A 8 7.60 0.98 -3.81
CA LEU A 8 6.25 1.16 -3.24
C LEU A 8 5.72 -0.08 -2.52
N ARG A 9 6.23 -1.28 -2.84
CA ARG A 9 5.91 -2.53 -2.11
C ARG A 9 6.24 -2.44 -0.62
N GLU A 10 7.24 -1.64 -0.25
CA GLU A 10 7.65 -1.46 1.16
C GLU A 10 6.56 -0.76 1.99
N ILE A 11 5.60 -0.08 1.33
CA ILE A 11 4.45 0.52 2.00
C ILE A 11 3.49 -0.59 2.47
N GLY A 12 3.11 -1.51 1.59
CA GLY A 12 2.22 -2.63 1.94
C GLY A 12 2.82 -3.62 2.94
N ALA A 13 4.15 -3.80 2.92
CA ALA A 13 4.85 -4.58 3.94
C ALA A 13 4.74 -3.95 5.34
N GLY A 14 4.88 -2.62 5.43
CA GLY A 14 4.71 -1.88 6.69
C GLY A 14 3.28 -1.93 7.23
N ASP A 15 2.28 -1.77 6.36
CA ASP A 15 0.87 -1.84 6.76
C ASP A 15 0.49 -3.23 7.31
N SER A 16 1.03 -4.28 6.71
CA SER A 16 0.83 -5.67 7.16
C SER A 16 1.43 -5.95 8.54
N GLU A 17 2.49 -5.23 8.92
CA GLU A 17 3.10 -5.29 10.25
C GLU A 17 2.25 -4.56 11.31
N VAL A 18 1.69 -3.41 10.95
CA VAL A 18 0.86 -2.58 11.84
C VAL A 18 -0.53 -3.19 12.05
N CYS A 19 -1.07 -3.92 11.08
CA CYS A 19 -2.34 -4.64 11.15
C CYS A 19 -2.15 -6.16 11.22
N PRO A 20 -1.64 -6.71 12.34
CA PRO A 20 -1.46 -8.15 12.48
C PRO A 20 -2.81 -8.85 12.55
N LYS A 21 -2.92 -9.98 11.85
CA LYS A 21 -4.12 -10.83 11.68
C LYS A 21 -4.88 -11.19 12.96
N GLN A 22 -4.26 -11.05 14.13
CA GLN A 22 -4.81 -11.48 15.42
C GLN A 22 -5.44 -10.34 16.24
N LYS A 23 -5.22 -9.06 15.89
CA LYS A 23 -5.72 -7.91 16.68
C LYS A 23 -6.31 -6.77 15.86
N ALA A 24 -6.13 -6.76 14.54
CA ALA A 24 -6.64 -5.72 13.64
C ALA A 24 -7.55 -6.31 12.55
N SER A 25 -8.42 -5.47 11.97
CA SER A 25 -9.20 -5.80 10.78
C SER A 25 -8.28 -6.24 9.63
N PRO A 26 -8.68 -7.23 8.82
CA PRO A 26 -7.84 -7.72 7.72
C PRO A 26 -7.55 -6.61 6.71
N VAL A 27 -6.32 -6.59 6.18
CA VAL A 27 -5.95 -5.74 5.04
C VAL A 27 -6.75 -6.17 3.81
N VAL A 28 -7.48 -5.23 3.23
CA VAL A 28 -8.27 -5.44 2.01
C VAL A 28 -7.34 -5.58 0.81
N ARG A 29 -7.59 -6.56 -0.06
CA ARG A 29 -6.71 -6.87 -1.21
C ARG A 29 -7.30 -6.42 -2.54
N GLU A 30 -8.58 -6.09 -2.54
CA GLU A 30 -9.37 -5.70 -3.70
C GLU A 30 -9.19 -4.22 -4.08
N TYR A 31 -8.63 -3.41 -3.17
CA TYR A 31 -8.38 -1.99 -3.39
C TYR A 31 -6.92 -1.64 -3.07
N CYS A 32 -6.36 -0.76 -3.89
CA CYS A 32 -5.03 -0.18 -3.74
C CYS A 32 -5.12 1.35 -3.75
N GLY A 33 -4.08 2.00 -3.24
CA GLY A 33 -3.86 3.42 -3.48
C GLY A 33 -3.40 3.67 -4.93
N HIS A 34 -3.40 4.92 -5.35
CA HIS A 34 -3.00 5.34 -6.68
C HIS A 34 -2.39 6.74 -6.66
N GLY A 35 -1.69 7.11 -7.74
CA GLY A 35 -1.30 8.50 -7.98
C GLY A 35 -2.51 9.39 -8.18
N ILE A 36 -2.39 10.66 -7.79
CA ILE A 36 -3.41 11.68 -7.98
C ILE A 36 -2.76 12.96 -8.49
N GLY A 37 -3.38 13.58 -9.51
CA GLY A 37 -2.82 14.73 -10.19
C GLY A 37 -3.88 15.47 -11.00
N ARG A 38 -3.70 15.51 -12.32
CA ARG A 38 -4.71 16.09 -13.23
C ARG A 38 -5.89 15.14 -13.44
N GLY A 39 -5.61 13.83 -13.43
CA GLY A 39 -6.57 12.75 -13.35
C GLY A 39 -6.82 12.34 -11.90
N PHE A 40 -8.01 11.77 -11.67
CA PHE A 40 -8.40 11.29 -10.36
C PHE A 40 -7.66 10.01 -9.96
N HIS A 41 -7.41 9.12 -10.93
CA HIS A 41 -6.58 7.92 -10.77
C HIS A 41 -5.44 7.96 -11.78
N GLU A 42 -4.20 8.01 -11.29
CA GLU A 42 -2.97 7.98 -12.08
C GLU A 42 -2.03 6.89 -11.53
N GLU A 43 -1.02 6.51 -12.32
CA GLU A 43 0.08 5.71 -11.80
C GLU A 43 0.85 6.47 -10.71
N PRO A 44 1.49 5.78 -9.75
CA PRO A 44 1.56 4.33 -9.59
C PRO A 44 0.44 3.74 -8.73
N GLN A 45 0.12 2.46 -8.92
CA GLN A 45 -0.68 1.69 -7.95
C GLN A 45 0.13 1.36 -6.69
N VAL A 46 -0.47 1.52 -5.51
CA VAL A 46 0.16 1.31 -4.20
C VAL A 46 -0.60 0.25 -3.42
N LEU A 47 -0.06 -0.96 -3.35
CA LEU A 47 -0.68 -2.06 -2.60
C LEU A 47 -0.51 -1.86 -1.09
N HIS A 48 -1.55 -2.19 -0.34
CA HIS A 48 -1.56 -2.13 1.14
C HIS A 48 -1.08 -3.44 1.80
N TYR A 49 -0.69 -4.42 0.99
CA TYR A 49 -0.22 -5.73 1.43
C TYR A 49 1.06 -6.09 0.69
N ASP A 50 1.85 -6.97 1.30
CA ASP A 50 3.02 -7.53 0.64
C ASP A 50 2.61 -8.42 -0.56
N SER A 51 3.20 -8.16 -1.73
CA SER A 51 3.00 -8.90 -2.97
C SER A 51 4.35 -9.11 -3.65
N PRO A 52 4.67 -10.35 -4.08
CA PRO A 52 5.91 -10.62 -4.81
C PRO A 52 6.01 -9.86 -6.13
#